data_AF-A0A418M2I4-F1
#
_entry.id   AF-A0A418M2I4-F1
#
_cell.length_a   1.000
_cell.length_b   1.000
_cell.length_c   1.000
_cell.angle_alpha   90.00
_cell.angle_beta   90.00
_cell.angle_gamma   90.00
#
_symmetry.space_group_name_H-M   'P 1'
#
loop_
_entity.id
_entity.type
_entity.pdbx_description
1 polymer ?
#
loop_
_entity_poly.entity_id
_entity_poly.type
_entity_poly.pdbx_seq_one_letter_code
_entity_poly.pdbx_strand_id
1 'polypeptide(L)'
;MHYVKPVPVFALLLLALCGCQDNVVERQKPPTQADGFMPNGPSEGPGGVTTNPGGQPLPYPTITRQTFIPEYSLYAHTKCHTWRIEWPIYPASTDPNKIPTVFTLSNGALNSFDFLNGQPASTTYKTHFNLYHNDKLEMSSTLWDELIHTFESGSQMETTWFNKVNISVKGLENMVKNRPGLFETNWVDNNQEPPVYQQGDVFLFKVMNLTDPTIPNRYGGIRIVSMSPRIIEVYLAVPNN
;
A
#
# COMPACT_ATOMS: atom_id res chain seq x y z
N MET A 1 6.17 -3.87 -69.66
CA MET A 1 7.58 -3.43 -69.70
C MET A 1 8.07 -3.25 -68.28
N HIS A 2 8.95 -4.14 -67.84
CA HIS A 2 9.58 -4.13 -66.54
C HIS A 2 10.72 -3.11 -66.54
N TYR A 3 10.82 -2.30 -65.49
CA TYR A 3 12.06 -1.64 -65.12
C TYR A 3 12.43 -2.03 -63.69
N VAL A 4 13.60 -2.65 -63.58
CA VAL A 4 14.21 -3.25 -62.39
C VAL A 4 15.53 -2.52 -62.13
N LYS A 5 15.68 -1.96 -60.92
CA LYS A 5 16.91 -1.70 -60.10
C LYS A 5 18.07 -0.85 -60.70
N PRO A 6 18.80 -0.07 -59.88
CA PRO A 6 19.82 -0.63 -58.98
C PRO A 6 19.79 -0.13 -57.53
N VAL A 7 20.18 -1.05 -56.64
CA VAL A 7 20.62 -0.82 -55.26
C VAL A 7 22.14 -0.60 -55.32
N PRO A 8 22.71 0.40 -54.64
CA PRO A 8 24.10 0.36 -54.23
C PRO A 8 24.20 -0.15 -52.78
N VAL A 9 24.72 -1.37 -52.67
CA VAL A 9 25.35 -1.92 -51.47
C VAL A 9 26.64 -1.15 -51.26
N PHE A 10 26.85 -0.57 -50.08
CA PHE A 10 28.20 -0.23 -49.62
C PHE A 10 28.35 -0.61 -48.14
N ALA A 11 29.52 -1.13 -47.87
CA ALA A 11 29.84 -2.07 -46.81
C ALA A 11 30.12 -1.44 -45.44
N LEU A 12 30.10 -2.32 -44.45
CA LEU A 12 30.63 -2.19 -43.09
C LEU A 12 31.86 -1.27 -42.97
N LEU A 13 31.83 -0.42 -41.94
CA LEU A 13 33.04 -0.07 -41.20
C LEU A 13 32.78 -0.28 -39.69
N LEU A 14 33.40 -1.34 -39.17
CA LEU A 14 33.58 -1.60 -37.74
C LEU A 14 34.61 -0.60 -37.19
N LEU A 15 34.22 0.17 -36.18
CA LEU A 15 35.16 0.76 -35.23
C LEU A 15 34.69 0.38 -33.82
N ALA A 16 35.18 -0.78 -33.38
CA ALA A 16 35.36 -1.07 -31.97
C ALA A 16 36.64 -0.36 -31.52
N LEU A 17 36.51 0.56 -30.56
CA LEU A 17 37.62 0.97 -29.71
C LEU A 17 37.13 1.04 -28.27
N CYS A 18 37.78 0.23 -27.44
CA CYS A 18 37.74 0.22 -26.00
C CYS A 18 37.91 1.61 -25.38
N GLY A 19 37.18 1.82 -24.29
CA GLY A 19 37.42 2.88 -23.33
C GLY A 19 36.75 2.54 -22.01
N CYS A 20 37.23 1.50 -21.33
CA CYS A 20 36.99 1.34 -19.90
C CYS A 20 37.72 2.50 -19.20
N GLN A 21 37.01 3.58 -18.89
CA GLN A 21 37.46 4.49 -17.87
C GLN A 21 36.99 3.94 -16.52
N ASP A 22 37.94 3.36 -15.79
CA ASP A 22 37.83 3.12 -14.36
C ASP A 22 37.64 4.47 -13.66
N ASN A 23 36.40 4.92 -13.52
CA ASN A 23 36.06 5.88 -12.49
C ASN A 23 36.00 5.11 -11.17
N VAL A 24 37.10 5.17 -10.43
CA VAL A 24 37.13 4.89 -9.01
C VAL A 24 36.10 5.80 -8.35
N VAL A 25 34.90 5.27 -8.11
CA VAL A 25 33.92 5.90 -7.24
C VAL A 25 34.47 5.75 -5.83
N GLU A 26 35.18 6.78 -5.39
CA GLU A 26 35.58 6.99 -4.02
C GLU A 26 34.33 6.89 -3.14
N ARG A 27 34.30 5.92 -2.22
CA ARG A 27 33.26 5.79 -1.20
C ARG A 27 33.24 7.09 -0.40
N GLN A 28 32.28 7.96 -0.70
CA GLN A 28 31.95 9.05 0.20
C GLN A 28 31.49 8.44 1.53
N LYS A 29 32.17 8.88 2.60
CA LYS A 29 31.84 8.60 3.99
C LYS A 29 30.33 8.71 4.21
N PRO A 30 29.71 7.75 4.92
CA PRO A 30 28.32 7.91 5.34
C PRO A 30 28.21 9.17 6.21
N PRO A 31 27.22 10.04 5.99
CA PRO A 31 26.85 11.01 7.00
C PRO A 31 26.32 10.25 8.23
N THR A 32 26.92 10.57 9.37
CA THR A 32 26.55 10.08 10.70
C THR A 32 25.16 10.59 11.10
N GLN A 33 24.38 9.72 11.78
CA GLN A 33 23.07 9.93 12.44
C GLN A 33 21.85 10.10 11.49
N ALA A 34 20.75 9.33 11.59
CA ALA A 34 20.40 8.18 12.42
C ALA A 34 19.23 7.45 11.72
N ASP A 35 19.52 6.62 10.71
CA ASP A 35 18.53 5.70 10.13
C ASP A 35 18.33 4.53 11.09
N GLY A 36 17.29 4.63 11.91
CA GLY A 36 16.80 3.52 12.72
C GLY A 36 16.20 2.43 11.81
N PHE A 37 17.04 1.60 11.21
CA PHE A 37 16.63 0.31 10.68
C PHE A 37 16.24 -0.58 11.86
N MET A 38 14.94 -0.65 12.17
CA MET A 38 14.41 -1.69 13.04
C MET A 38 13.76 -2.78 12.17
N PRO A 39 14.44 -3.92 11.93
CA PRO A 39 13.71 -5.13 11.58
C PRO A 39 12.79 -5.44 12.75
N ASN A 40 11.51 -5.72 12.50
CA ASN A 40 10.56 -6.01 13.57
C ASN A 40 11.08 -7.18 14.43
N GLY A 41 11.62 -6.86 15.60
CA GLY A 41 11.60 -7.75 16.74
C GLY A 41 10.16 -7.91 17.24
N PRO A 42 9.85 -8.98 17.99
CA PRO A 42 8.49 -9.24 18.46
C PRO A 42 7.98 -8.02 19.25
N SER A 43 6.86 -7.45 18.78
CA SER A 43 6.20 -6.34 19.46
C SER A 43 5.51 -6.88 20.70
N GLU A 44 6.00 -6.51 21.89
CA GLU A 44 5.36 -6.76 23.19
C GLU A 44 4.17 -5.80 23.43
N GLY A 45 3.23 -5.75 22.49
CA GLY A 45 1.91 -5.19 22.69
C GLY A 45 0.84 -6.29 22.58
N PRO A 46 -0.43 -6.02 22.90
CA PRO A 46 -1.54 -6.97 22.68
C PRO A 46 -1.82 -7.31 21.20
N GLY A 47 -0.86 -7.05 20.30
CA GLY A 47 -0.83 -7.43 18.89
C GLY A 47 0.29 -8.41 18.58
N GLY A 48 0.64 -9.27 19.54
CA GLY A 48 1.53 -10.40 19.32
C GLY A 48 0.99 -11.28 18.19
N VAL A 49 1.91 -11.79 17.36
CA VAL A 49 1.62 -12.77 16.31
C VAL A 49 0.74 -13.88 16.89
N THR A 50 -0.55 -13.86 16.57
CA THR A 50 -1.44 -14.97 16.88
C THR A 50 -1.08 -16.09 15.91
N THR A 51 -0.52 -17.16 16.45
CA THR A 51 -0.45 -18.42 15.71
C THR A 51 -1.89 -18.82 15.37
N ASN A 52 -2.16 -19.05 14.07
CA ASN A 52 -3.46 -19.52 13.60
C ASN A 52 -3.93 -20.72 14.44
N PRO A 53 -5.15 -20.70 15.01
CA PRO A 53 -5.74 -21.86 15.65
C PRO A 53 -6.20 -22.83 14.54
N GLY A 54 -5.28 -23.61 13.95
CA GLY A 54 -5.65 -24.49 12.83
C GLY A 54 -4.57 -25.34 12.15
N GLY A 55 -3.33 -25.39 12.63
CA GLY A 55 -2.44 -26.53 12.33
C GLY A 55 -1.48 -26.44 11.14
N GLN A 56 -1.40 -25.35 10.38
CA GLN A 56 -0.15 -24.94 9.70
C GLN A 56 -0.07 -23.41 9.63
N PRO A 57 1.05 -22.78 10.03
CA PRO A 57 1.23 -21.34 9.88
C PRO A 57 1.43 -21.05 8.40
N LEU A 58 0.37 -20.56 7.74
CA LEU A 58 0.53 -19.92 6.43
C LEU A 58 1.58 -18.81 6.56
N PRO A 59 2.46 -18.65 5.57
CA PRO A 59 3.44 -17.58 5.62
C PRO A 59 2.71 -16.24 5.67
N TYR A 60 3.08 -15.42 6.65
CA TYR A 60 2.44 -14.14 6.88
C TYR A 60 3.04 -13.07 5.95
N PRO A 61 2.27 -12.08 5.48
CA PRO A 61 2.79 -11.00 4.64
C PRO A 61 3.92 -10.22 5.34
N THR A 62 4.93 -9.83 4.57
CA THR A 62 5.98 -8.94 5.06
C THR A 62 5.47 -7.50 4.99
N ILE A 63 5.54 -6.77 6.11
CA ILE A 63 5.12 -5.37 6.20
C ILE A 63 6.32 -4.50 6.57
N THR A 64 6.77 -3.66 5.64
CA THR A 64 7.79 -2.64 5.90
C THR A 64 7.11 -1.30 6.14
N ARG A 65 7.53 -0.59 7.19
CA ARG A 65 6.94 0.69 7.60
C ARG A 65 7.97 1.80 7.51
N GLN A 66 7.56 2.95 7.00
CA GLN A 66 8.37 4.17 7.01
C GLN A 66 7.47 5.37 7.28
N THR A 67 8.05 6.42 7.85
CA THR A 67 7.37 7.70 8.03
C THR A 67 8.18 8.77 7.34
N PHE A 68 7.52 9.58 6.51
CA PHE A 68 8.11 10.74 5.86
C PHE A 68 7.57 12.02 6.47
N ILE A 69 8.47 12.92 6.85
CA ILE A 69 8.15 14.28 7.29
C ILE A 69 8.73 15.21 6.23
N PRO A 70 7.94 16.10 5.61
CA PRO A 70 8.45 17.05 4.65
C PRO A 70 9.57 17.92 5.22
N GLU A 71 10.68 18.05 4.49
CA GLU A 71 11.82 18.88 4.90
C GLU A 71 11.48 20.37 4.88
N TYR A 72 10.61 20.79 3.96
CA TYR A 72 10.21 22.18 3.86
C TYR A 72 9.20 22.53 4.96
N SER A 73 9.60 23.42 5.87
CA SER A 73 8.87 23.77 7.09
C SER A 73 7.40 24.17 6.86
N LEU A 74 7.08 24.78 5.71
CA LEU A 74 5.72 25.14 5.34
C LEU A 74 4.78 23.92 5.29
N TYR A 75 5.29 22.73 4.99
CA TYR A 75 4.51 21.49 4.87
C TYR A 75 4.81 20.47 5.97
N ALA A 76 5.78 20.75 6.84
CA ALA A 76 6.23 19.83 7.88
C ALA A 76 5.20 19.58 9.01
N HIS A 77 4.07 20.29 9.01
CA HIS A 77 2.94 20.09 9.93
C HIS A 77 2.07 18.86 9.56
N THR A 78 2.35 18.20 8.43
CA THR A 78 1.72 16.93 8.05
C THR A 78 2.80 15.93 7.68
N LYS A 79 2.74 14.73 8.26
CA LYS A 79 3.62 13.61 7.93
C LYS A 79 2.85 12.52 7.20
N CYS A 80 3.57 11.65 6.49
CA CYS A 80 2.99 10.49 5.83
C CYS A 80 3.50 9.20 6.48
N HIS A 81 2.59 8.40 7.04
CA HIS A 81 2.89 7.00 7.36
C HIS A 81 2.76 6.16 6.10
N THR A 82 3.67 5.20 5.93
CA THR A 82 3.72 4.36 4.75
C THR A 82 3.91 2.90 5.15
N TRP A 83 3.22 2.02 4.42
CA TRP A 83 3.31 0.58 4.57
C TRP A 83 3.50 -0.04 3.20
N ARG A 84 4.56 -0.82 3.04
CA ARG A 84 4.73 -1.73 1.90
C ARG A 84 4.43 -3.14 2.38
N ILE A 85 3.41 -3.75 1.79
CA ILE A 85 2.91 -5.06 2.16
C ILE A 85 3.19 -6.01 1.01
N GLU A 86 3.94 -7.07 1.28
CA GLU A 86 4.30 -8.11 0.33
C GLU A 86 3.73 -9.44 0.80
N TRP A 87 2.78 -9.97 0.04
CA TRP A 87 2.24 -11.29 0.31
C TRP A 87 3.13 -12.37 -0.31
N PRO A 88 3.39 -13.46 0.42
CA PRO A 88 4.04 -14.62 -0.15
C PRO A 88 3.12 -15.27 -1.21
N ILE A 89 3.71 -16.14 -2.02
CA ILE A 89 2.92 -17.00 -2.91
C ILE A 89 2.28 -18.08 -2.05
N TYR A 90 0.95 -18.07 -1.96
CA TYR A 90 0.20 -19.12 -1.30
C TYR A 90 -0.03 -20.32 -2.25
N PRO A 91 -0.06 -21.55 -1.72
CA PRO A 91 -0.58 -22.69 -2.46
C PRO A 91 -1.99 -22.42 -3.01
N ALA A 92 -2.31 -22.95 -4.19
CA ALA A 92 -3.62 -22.76 -4.82
C ALA A 92 -4.80 -23.30 -3.97
N SER A 93 -4.52 -24.21 -3.03
CA SER A 93 -5.51 -24.78 -2.10
C SER A 93 -5.63 -24.01 -0.78
N THR A 94 -4.93 -22.89 -0.63
CA THR A 94 -5.02 -22.07 0.59
C THR A 94 -6.42 -21.46 0.69
N ASP A 95 -7.05 -21.68 1.84
CA ASP A 95 -8.31 -21.03 2.20
C ASP A 95 -8.15 -19.49 2.19
N PRO A 96 -8.86 -18.76 1.31
CA PRO A 96 -8.78 -17.31 1.23
C PRO A 96 -9.10 -16.61 2.55
N ASN A 97 -9.96 -17.19 3.39
CA ASN A 97 -10.37 -16.60 4.67
C ASN A 97 -9.23 -16.60 5.71
N LYS A 98 -8.19 -17.39 5.48
CA LYS A 98 -7.00 -17.46 6.33
C LYS A 98 -5.87 -16.56 5.85
N ILE A 99 -6.00 -15.94 4.67
CA ILE A 99 -5.01 -14.99 4.15
C ILE A 99 -5.23 -13.64 4.84
N PRO A 100 -4.21 -13.05 5.47
CA PRO A 100 -4.32 -11.71 6.03
C PRO A 100 -4.58 -10.70 4.92
N THR A 101 -5.69 -9.97 4.99
CA THR A 101 -6.15 -9.10 3.89
C THR A 101 -6.79 -7.80 4.37
N VAL A 102 -7.38 -7.79 5.57
CA VAL A 102 -8.08 -6.64 6.13
C VAL A 102 -7.09 -5.76 6.90
N PHE A 103 -6.89 -4.54 6.42
CA PHE A 103 -5.90 -3.60 6.92
C PHE A 103 -6.47 -2.61 7.94
N THR A 104 -5.65 -2.27 8.93
CA THR A 104 -5.94 -1.24 9.94
C THR A 104 -4.93 -0.10 9.85
N LEU A 105 -5.40 1.11 9.58
CA LEU A 105 -4.56 2.29 9.37
C LEU A 105 -3.87 2.80 10.65
N SER A 106 -4.46 2.57 11.83
CA SER A 106 -3.94 3.13 13.09
C SER A 106 -2.59 2.53 13.49
N ASN A 107 -2.35 1.27 13.12
CA ASN A 107 -1.15 0.54 13.50
C ASN A 107 -0.57 -0.28 12.34
N GLY A 108 -1.13 -0.24 11.14
CA GLY A 108 -0.69 -1.03 10.00
C GLY A 108 -0.80 -2.54 10.17
N ALA A 109 -1.73 -3.01 11.00
CA ALA A 109 -2.01 -4.44 11.15
C ALA A 109 -2.78 -4.96 9.94
N LEU A 110 -2.60 -6.24 9.64
CA LEU A 110 -3.25 -6.95 8.55
C LEU A 110 -3.87 -8.24 9.09
N ASN A 111 -5.18 -8.39 9.00
CA ASN A 111 -5.89 -9.49 9.63
C ASN A 111 -6.59 -10.35 8.58
N SER A 112 -6.70 -11.65 8.86
CA SER A 112 -7.51 -12.56 8.06
C SER A 112 -8.98 -12.49 8.50
N PHE A 113 -9.90 -12.91 7.63
CA PHE A 113 -11.32 -13.00 7.99
C PHE A 113 -11.55 -13.99 9.14
N ASP A 114 -10.86 -15.14 9.10
CA ASP A 114 -10.89 -16.18 10.14
C ASP A 114 -10.48 -15.62 11.52
N PHE A 115 -9.41 -14.83 11.57
CA PHE A 115 -8.99 -14.18 12.80
C PHE A 115 -10.03 -13.17 13.30
N LEU A 116 -10.51 -12.28 12.43
CA LEU A 116 -11.46 -11.22 12.83
C LEU A 116 -12.80 -11.79 13.32
N ASN A 117 -13.28 -12.88 12.72
CA ASN A 117 -14.49 -13.58 13.16
C ASN A 117 -14.31 -14.33 14.49
N GLY A 118 -13.07 -14.64 14.88
CA GLY A 118 -12.74 -15.22 16.19
C GLY A 118 -12.47 -14.19 17.29
N GLN A 119 -12.49 -12.89 16.98
CA GLN A 119 -12.25 -11.81 17.94
C GLN A 119 -13.55 -11.11 18.35
N PRO A 120 -13.57 -10.39 19.49
CA PRO A 120 -14.68 -9.50 19.80
C PRO A 120 -14.90 -8.47 18.69
N ALA A 121 -16.17 -8.15 18.44
CA ALA A 121 -16.60 -7.23 17.39
C ALA A 121 -15.88 -5.85 17.41
N SER A 122 -15.51 -5.36 18.59
CA SER A 122 -14.76 -4.12 18.77
C SER A 122 -13.35 -4.13 18.13
N THR A 123 -12.77 -5.31 17.90
CA THR A 123 -11.53 -5.46 17.13
C THR A 123 -11.80 -5.26 15.64
N THR A 124 -12.87 -5.86 15.12
CA THR A 124 -13.28 -5.73 13.71
C THR A 124 -13.64 -4.29 13.36
N TYR A 125 -14.27 -3.54 14.27
CA TYR A 125 -14.66 -2.14 14.03
C TYR A 125 -13.47 -1.18 13.90
N LYS A 126 -12.26 -1.61 14.31
CA LYS A 126 -11.03 -0.83 14.14
C LYS A 126 -10.35 -1.06 12.78
N THR A 127 -10.92 -1.91 11.94
CA THR A 127 -10.40 -2.19 10.59
C THR A 127 -10.97 -1.22 9.56
N HIS A 128 -10.24 -1.02 8.45
CA HIS A 128 -10.61 -0.03 7.45
C HIS A 128 -11.01 -0.65 6.11
N PHE A 129 -10.15 -1.51 5.55
CA PHE A 129 -10.38 -2.06 4.23
C PHE A 129 -9.58 -3.31 3.91
N ASN A 130 -10.11 -4.08 2.96
CA ASN A 130 -9.47 -5.22 2.33
C ASN A 130 -8.47 -4.79 1.25
N LEU A 131 -7.33 -5.48 1.19
CA LEU A 131 -6.25 -5.21 0.23
C LEU A 131 -5.92 -6.38 -0.70
N TYR A 132 -6.39 -7.59 -0.44
CA TYR A 132 -5.95 -8.79 -1.19
C TYR A 132 -7.11 -9.59 -1.78
N HIS A 133 -8.20 -9.74 -1.04
CA HIS A 133 -9.33 -10.58 -1.44
C HIS A 133 -9.95 -10.10 -2.76
N ASN A 134 -10.25 -11.04 -3.66
CA ASN A 134 -10.90 -10.83 -4.97
C ASN A 134 -10.25 -9.78 -5.89
N ASP A 135 -9.00 -9.42 -5.67
CA ASP A 135 -8.30 -8.37 -6.42
C ASP A 135 -9.05 -7.02 -6.34
N LYS A 136 -9.72 -6.76 -5.22
CA LYS A 136 -10.50 -5.55 -4.98
C LYS A 136 -10.05 -4.81 -3.73
N LEU A 137 -10.12 -3.49 -3.79
CA LEU A 137 -10.19 -2.67 -2.58
C LEU A 137 -11.64 -2.70 -2.11
N GLU A 138 -11.91 -3.16 -0.90
CA GLU A 138 -13.27 -3.21 -0.34
C GLU A 138 -13.28 -2.64 1.06
N MET A 139 -14.36 -1.95 1.42
CA MET A 139 -14.51 -1.42 2.77
C MET A 139 -14.69 -2.56 3.75
N SER A 140 -14.07 -2.49 4.93
CA SER A 140 -14.33 -3.49 5.96
C SER A 140 -15.83 -3.57 6.32
N SER A 141 -16.55 -2.45 6.22
CA SER A 141 -17.99 -2.38 6.50
C SER A 141 -18.88 -3.00 5.41
N THR A 142 -18.34 -3.37 4.24
CA THR A 142 -19.12 -3.99 3.15
C THR A 142 -18.79 -5.46 2.90
N LEU A 143 -17.91 -6.06 3.71
CA LEU A 143 -17.49 -7.46 3.62
C LEU A 143 -18.47 -8.36 4.38
N TRP A 144 -19.75 -8.31 3.99
CA TRP A 144 -20.84 -8.98 4.71
C TRP A 144 -20.78 -10.50 4.63
N ASP A 145 -20.26 -11.03 3.52
CA ASP A 145 -20.16 -12.48 3.29
C ASP A 145 -18.98 -13.09 4.07
N GLU A 146 -17.94 -12.29 4.34
CA GLU A 146 -16.71 -12.74 4.98
C GLU A 146 -16.58 -12.37 6.46
N LEU A 147 -17.22 -11.27 6.91
CA LEU A 147 -17.13 -10.76 8.29
C LEU A 147 -18.47 -10.77 9.02
N ILE A 148 -18.61 -11.62 10.04
CA ILE A 148 -19.84 -11.81 10.82
C ILE A 148 -20.26 -10.52 11.54
N HIS A 149 -19.30 -9.78 12.10
CA HIS A 149 -19.59 -8.59 12.93
C HIS A 149 -19.99 -7.35 12.13
N THR A 150 -19.89 -7.38 10.80
CA THR A 150 -20.38 -6.26 9.98
C THR A 150 -21.90 -6.18 10.04
N PHE A 151 -22.59 -7.34 10.00
CA PHE A 151 -24.04 -7.53 9.86
C PHE A 151 -24.92 -6.72 10.84
N GLU A 152 -24.46 -6.48 12.06
CA GLU A 152 -25.27 -5.85 13.13
C GLU A 152 -24.77 -4.48 13.57
N SER A 153 -23.66 -3.98 13.02
CA SER A 153 -22.94 -2.84 13.62
C SER A 153 -22.07 -2.05 12.65
N GLY A 154 -22.30 -2.15 11.33
CA GLY A 154 -21.59 -1.35 10.34
C GLY A 154 -21.58 0.16 10.61
N SER A 155 -22.54 0.68 11.40
CA SER A 155 -22.56 2.08 11.86
C SER A 155 -21.45 2.44 12.84
N GLN A 156 -20.90 1.48 13.59
CA GLN A 156 -19.79 1.70 14.53
C GLN A 156 -18.42 1.68 13.85
N MET A 157 -18.37 1.28 12.57
CA MET A 157 -17.14 1.22 11.79
C MET A 157 -16.89 2.56 11.11
N GLU A 158 -15.62 2.96 11.06
CA GLU A 158 -15.23 4.04 10.16
C GLU A 158 -15.43 3.59 8.72
N THR A 159 -15.96 4.48 7.88
CA THR A 159 -16.22 4.17 6.47
C THR A 159 -15.08 4.69 5.61
N THR A 160 -14.54 3.84 4.73
CA THR A 160 -13.47 4.23 3.80
C THR A 160 -14.01 4.33 2.38
N TRP A 161 -13.81 5.45 1.71
CA TRP A 161 -14.12 5.58 0.28
C TRP A 161 -12.86 5.52 -0.55
N PHE A 162 -12.97 5.09 -1.81
CA PHE A 162 -11.85 4.96 -2.74
C PHE A 162 -12.12 5.69 -4.05
N ASN A 163 -11.09 6.35 -4.57
CA ASN A 163 -11.09 6.93 -5.91
C ASN A 163 -9.91 6.38 -6.70
N LYS A 164 -10.16 5.77 -7.86
CA LYS A 164 -9.07 5.49 -8.80
C LYS A 164 -8.56 6.81 -9.38
N VAL A 165 -7.25 7.00 -9.39
CA VAL A 165 -6.63 8.23 -9.91
C VAL A 165 -5.51 7.92 -10.90
N ASN A 166 -5.35 8.80 -11.87
CA ASN A 166 -4.23 8.76 -12.81
C ASN A 166 -3.09 9.66 -12.31
N ILE A 167 -2.33 9.18 -11.34
CA ILE A 167 -1.16 9.87 -10.78
C ILE A 167 0.10 9.08 -11.12
N SER A 168 1.11 9.76 -11.65
CA SER A 168 2.42 9.13 -11.90
C SER A 168 3.10 8.72 -10.59
N VAL A 169 3.97 7.71 -10.64
CA VAL A 169 4.75 7.26 -9.46
C VAL A 169 5.53 8.42 -8.82
N LYS A 170 6.11 9.31 -9.63
CA LYS A 170 6.81 10.51 -9.15
C LYS A 170 5.85 11.52 -8.48
N GLY A 171 4.63 11.66 -9.02
CA GLY A 171 3.59 12.48 -8.42
C GLY A 171 3.19 11.95 -7.04
N LEU A 172 2.97 10.63 -6.94
CA LEU A 172 2.66 9.96 -5.67
C LEU A 172 3.82 10.09 -4.67
N GLU A 173 5.06 9.87 -5.11
CA GLU A 173 6.25 10.05 -4.26
C GLU A 173 6.34 11.48 -3.70
N ASN A 174 6.04 12.49 -4.53
CA ASN A 174 6.01 13.87 -4.07
C ASN A 174 4.90 14.13 -3.05
N MET A 175 3.71 13.55 -3.23
CA MET A 175 2.64 13.61 -2.24
C MET A 175 3.08 12.96 -0.92
N VAL A 176 3.73 11.80 -0.97
CA VAL A 176 4.17 11.06 0.22
C VAL A 176 5.29 11.79 0.97
N LYS A 177 6.33 12.24 0.26
CA LYS A 177 7.55 12.75 0.89
C LYS A 177 7.52 14.24 1.19
N ASN A 178 6.91 15.03 0.31
CA ASN A 178 7.04 16.49 0.34
C ASN A 178 5.72 17.20 0.64
N ARG A 179 4.59 16.61 0.24
CA ARG A 179 3.28 17.27 0.27
C ARG A 179 2.12 16.34 0.69
N PRO A 180 2.12 15.74 1.91
CA PRO A 180 1.08 14.79 2.30
C PRO A 180 -0.34 15.37 2.28
N GLY A 181 -0.50 16.68 2.54
CA GLY A 181 -1.80 17.36 2.43
C GLY A 181 -2.42 17.32 1.03
N LEU A 182 -1.67 16.96 -0.02
CA LEU A 182 -2.23 16.77 -1.36
C LEU A 182 -3.13 15.54 -1.47
N PHE A 183 -3.06 14.57 -0.55
CA PHE A 183 -4.04 13.48 -0.52
C PHE A 183 -5.46 14.01 -0.32
N GLU A 184 -5.63 14.98 0.59
CA GLU A 184 -6.90 15.68 0.79
C GLU A 184 -7.21 16.62 -0.38
N THR A 185 -6.24 17.43 -0.84
CA THR A 185 -6.46 18.41 -1.92
C THR A 185 -6.91 17.75 -3.23
N ASN A 186 -6.39 16.55 -3.53
CA ASN A 186 -6.72 15.81 -4.74
C ASN A 186 -7.92 14.87 -4.57
N TRP A 187 -8.52 14.80 -3.38
CA TRP A 187 -9.73 14.03 -3.16
C TRP A 187 -10.91 14.69 -3.89
N VAL A 188 -11.71 13.87 -4.56
CA VAL A 188 -12.93 14.31 -5.26
C VAL A 188 -14.06 13.45 -4.73
N ASP A 189 -15.14 14.03 -4.21
CA ASP A 189 -16.27 13.22 -3.76
C ASP A 189 -16.94 12.57 -4.98
N ASN A 190 -16.62 11.30 -5.22
CA ASN A 190 -17.30 10.43 -6.16
C ASN A 190 -17.60 9.11 -5.44
N ASN A 191 -18.87 8.74 -5.37
CA ASN A 191 -19.31 7.53 -4.69
C ASN A 191 -19.23 6.36 -5.68
N GLN A 192 -18.01 6.01 -6.11
CA GLN A 192 -17.81 4.86 -6.98
C GLN A 192 -17.81 3.56 -6.16
N GLU A 193 -18.31 2.49 -6.78
CA GLU A 193 -18.20 1.16 -6.21
C GLU A 193 -16.73 0.77 -6.01
N PRO A 194 -16.45 -0.10 -5.03
CA PRO A 194 -15.08 -0.47 -4.71
C PRO A 194 -14.38 -1.13 -5.93
N PRO A 195 -13.22 -0.61 -6.35
CA PRO A 195 -12.65 -1.00 -7.63
C PRO A 195 -11.92 -2.33 -7.57
N VAL A 196 -12.14 -3.17 -8.60
CA VAL A 196 -11.16 -4.19 -8.99
C VAL A 196 -9.90 -3.46 -9.44
N TYR A 197 -8.75 -3.93 -8.96
CA TYR A 197 -7.47 -3.28 -9.23
C TYR A 197 -6.54 -4.15 -10.08
N GLN A 198 -5.63 -3.48 -10.77
CA GLN A 198 -4.54 -4.10 -11.52
C GLN A 198 -3.20 -3.47 -11.16
N GLN A 199 -2.11 -4.12 -11.58
CA GLN A 199 -0.77 -3.59 -11.38
C GLN A 199 -0.62 -2.18 -11.97
N GLY A 200 -0.01 -1.28 -11.20
CA GLY A 200 0.21 0.11 -11.58
C GLY A 200 -0.93 1.05 -11.21
N ASP A 201 -2.08 0.52 -10.79
CA ASP A 201 -3.18 1.36 -10.32
C ASP A 201 -2.81 2.12 -9.04
N VAL A 202 -3.33 3.35 -8.95
CA VAL A 202 -3.25 4.20 -7.77
C VAL A 202 -4.67 4.61 -7.37
N PHE A 203 -4.95 4.53 -6.08
CA PHE A 203 -6.20 4.94 -5.49
C PHE A 203 -5.94 5.99 -4.42
N LEU A 204 -6.78 7.00 -4.33
CA LEU A 204 -6.90 7.80 -3.12
C LEU A 204 -7.92 7.13 -2.22
N PHE A 205 -7.79 7.33 -0.91
CA PHE A 205 -8.85 6.96 0.03
C PHE A 205 -9.16 8.10 1.01
N LYS A 206 -10.41 8.09 1.49
CA LYS A 206 -10.93 8.96 2.55
C LYS A 206 -11.58 8.11 3.62
N VAL A 207 -11.15 8.25 4.86
CA VAL A 207 -11.77 7.61 6.02
C VAL A 207 -12.59 8.64 6.77
N MET A 208 -13.86 8.30 7.02
CA MET A 208 -14.81 9.15 7.71
C MET A 208 -15.38 8.43 8.92
N ASN A 209 -15.59 9.18 10.01
CA ASN A 209 -16.40 8.70 11.11
C ASN A 209 -17.84 9.19 10.91
N LEU A 210 -18.75 8.26 10.62
CA LEU A 210 -20.16 8.59 10.39
C LEU A 210 -20.95 8.83 11.68
N THR A 211 -20.42 8.40 12.84
CA THR A 211 -21.08 8.54 14.15
C THR A 211 -20.63 9.77 14.91
N ASP A 212 -19.39 10.21 14.71
CA ASP A 212 -18.84 11.44 15.26
C ASP A 212 -18.26 12.33 14.14
N PRO A 213 -19.05 13.26 13.59
CA PRO A 213 -18.61 14.15 12.51
C PRO A 213 -17.62 15.22 12.98
N THR A 214 -17.32 15.31 14.29
CA THR A 214 -16.29 16.22 14.81
C THR A 214 -14.88 15.68 14.60
N ILE A 215 -14.76 14.37 14.36
CA ILE A 215 -13.49 13.72 14.03
C ILE A 215 -13.16 14.06 12.56
N PRO A 216 -12.01 14.73 12.30
CA PRO A 216 -11.65 15.11 10.95
C PRO A 216 -11.44 13.88 10.06
N ASN A 217 -11.85 14.00 8.80
CA ASN A 217 -11.60 12.98 7.79
C ASN A 217 -10.09 12.75 7.64
N ARG A 218 -9.71 11.51 7.37
CA ARG A 218 -8.32 11.13 7.09
C ARG A 218 -8.17 10.75 5.64
N TYR A 219 -7.06 11.14 5.04
CA TYR A 219 -6.81 10.96 3.61
C TYR A 219 -5.49 10.24 3.37
N GLY A 220 -5.45 9.48 2.28
CA GLY A 220 -4.26 8.76 1.91
C GLY A 220 -4.35 8.18 0.50
N GLY A 221 -3.43 7.28 0.19
CA GLY A 221 -3.39 6.60 -1.09
C GLY A 221 -2.99 5.15 -0.97
N ILE A 222 -3.31 4.39 -2.01
CA ILE A 222 -2.94 2.99 -2.19
C ILE A 222 -2.35 2.85 -3.58
N ARG A 223 -1.23 2.13 -3.71
CA ARG A 223 -0.63 1.79 -4.99
C ARG A 223 -0.48 0.28 -5.11
N ILE A 224 -0.97 -0.25 -6.23
CA ILE A 224 -0.77 -1.65 -6.58
C ILE A 224 0.56 -1.77 -7.30
N VAL A 225 1.60 -2.20 -6.60
CA VAL A 225 2.96 -2.27 -7.14
C VAL A 225 3.14 -3.50 -8.03
N SER A 226 2.60 -4.64 -7.61
CA SER A 226 2.71 -5.91 -8.31
C SER A 226 1.52 -6.81 -7.99
N MET A 227 1.05 -7.58 -8.98
CA MET A 227 0.03 -8.62 -8.78
C MET A 227 0.63 -10.01 -8.52
N SER A 228 1.90 -10.25 -8.87
CA SER A 228 2.60 -11.52 -8.64
C SER A 228 4.13 -11.35 -8.52
N PRO A 229 4.74 -11.48 -7.31
CA PRO A 229 4.06 -11.59 -6.02
C PRO A 229 3.21 -10.35 -5.75
N ARG A 230 2.19 -10.47 -4.88
CA ARG A 230 1.31 -9.34 -4.60
C ARG A 230 2.00 -8.34 -3.68
N ILE A 231 2.17 -7.12 -4.17
CA ILE A 231 2.81 -6.03 -3.44
C ILE A 231 1.94 -4.79 -3.53
N ILE A 232 1.54 -4.27 -2.38
CA ILE A 232 0.71 -3.07 -2.25
C ILE A 232 1.37 -2.10 -1.30
N GLU A 233 1.38 -0.83 -1.68
CA GLU A 233 1.82 0.28 -0.84
C GLU A 233 0.62 1.07 -0.37
N VAL A 234 0.56 1.39 0.93
CA VAL A 234 -0.47 2.21 1.56
C VAL A 234 0.19 3.44 2.18
N TYR A 235 -0.46 4.59 2.02
CA TYR A 235 0.03 5.90 2.44
C TYR A 235 -1.07 6.61 3.23
N LEU A 236 -0.75 7.15 4.40
CA LEU A 236 -1.69 7.91 5.23
C LEU A 236 -1.08 9.24 5.65
N ALA A 237 -1.72 10.34 5.26
CA ALA A 237 -1.38 11.66 5.77
C ALA A 237 -1.98 11.85 7.17
N VAL A 238 -1.16 12.30 8.11
CA VAL A 238 -1.59 12.62 9.48
C VAL A 238 -0.92 13.90 9.97
N PRO A 239 -1.53 14.62 10.93
CA PRO A 239 -0.87 15.73 11.60
C PRO A 239 0.50 15.34 12.17
N ASN A 240 1.46 16.25 12.05
CA ASN A 240 2.77 16.15 12.71
C ASN A 240 2.77 17.13 13.89
N ASN A 241 2.34 16.62 15.05
CA ASN A 241 2.34 17.34 16.33
C ASN A 241 3.64 17.13 17.09
#